data_AF-E4MQU2-F1
#
_entry.id   AF-E4MQU2-F1
#
_cell.length_a   1.000
_cell.length_b   1.000
_cell.length_c   1.000
_cell.angle_alpha   90.00
_cell.angle_beta   90.00
_cell.angle_gamma   90.00
#
_symmetry.space_group_name_H-M   'P 1'
#
loop_
_entity.id
_entity.type
_entity.pdbx_description
1 polymer ?
#
loop_
_entity_poly.entity_id
_entity_poly.type
_entity_poly.pdbx_seq_one_letter_code
_entity_poly.pdbx_strand_id
1 'polypeptide(L)' 'MLIRHLSEGKIVKLGDFGNFQITLTSEGAPTAEKFTASLIKGNKIQFRPGADLREMLKTVKYEKYKK' A
#
# COMPACT_ATOMS: atom_id res chain seq x y z
N MET A 1 10.37 8.68 -12.53
CA MET A 1 11.15 7.90 -11.54
C MET A 1 10.31 7.02 -10.64
N LEU A 2 9.13 7.45 -10.19
CA LEU A 2 8.23 6.65 -9.33
C LEU A 2 7.92 5.26 -9.91
N ILE A 3 7.43 5.20 -11.16
CA ILE A 3 7.03 3.95 -11.83
C ILE A 3 8.18 2.93 -11.85
N ARG A 4 9.39 3.37 -12.23
CA ARG A 4 10.60 2.52 -12.29
C ARG A 4 10.94 1.87 -10.95
N HIS A 5 10.91 2.64 -9.86
CA HIS A 5 11.23 2.10 -8.54
C HIS A 5 10.14 1.15 -8.04
N LEU A 6 8.87 1.46 -8.31
CA LEU A 6 7.75 0.60 -7.95
C LEU A 6 7.79 -0.72 -8.72
N SER A 7 8.07 -0.71 -10.03
CA SER A 7 8.20 -1.96 -10.82
C SER A 7 9.34 -2.86 -10.34
N GLU A 8 10.38 -2.29 -9.73
CA GLU A 8 11.48 -3.02 -9.10
C GLU A 8 11.14 -3.52 -7.68
N GLY A 9 9.91 -3.31 -7.19
CA GLY A 9 9.49 -3.67 -5.83
C GLY A 9 10.05 -2.77 -4.73
N LYS A 10 10.66 -1.63 -5.08
CA LYS A 10 11.23 -0.68 -4.11
C LYS A 10 10.13 0.17 -3.49
N ILE A 11 10.34 0.52 -2.22
CA ILE A 11 9.48 1.48 -1.51
C ILE A 11 9.93 2.90 -1.87
N VAL A 12 9.02 3.71 -2.40
CA VAL A 12 9.29 5.11 -2.72
C VAL A 12 8.77 5.98 -1.59
N LYS A 13 9.69 6.53 -0.79
CA LYS A 13 9.39 7.44 0.34
C LYS A 13 9.46 8.88 -0.13
N LEU A 14 8.47 9.67 0.26
CA LEU A 14 8.34 11.09 -0.03
C LEU A 14 8.33 11.87 1.30
N GLY A 15 9.44 11.81 2.04
CA GLY A 15 9.57 12.48 3.34
C GLY A 15 8.37 12.25 4.26
N ASP A 16 7.85 13.34 4.82
CA ASP A 16 6.72 13.33 5.76
C ASP A 16 5.34 13.21 5.09
N PHE A 17 5.28 13.28 3.75
CA PHE A 17 4.05 13.09 2.99
C PHE A 17 3.60 11.62 3.03
N GLY A 18 4.53 10.67 2.88
CA GLY A 18 4.24 9.25 2.94
C GLY A 18 5.08 8.38 2.03
N ASN A 19 4.61 7.16 1.78
CA ASN A 19 5.32 6.21 0.92
C ASN A 19 4.37 5.40 0.03
N PHE A 20 4.90 5.04 -1.14
CA PHE A 20 4.28 4.12 -2.08
C PHE A 20 5.05 2.81 -2.10
N GLN A 21 4.33 1.69 -2.06
CA GLN A 21 4.89 0.36 -2.18
C GLN A 21 3.96 -0.54 -3.01
N ILE A 22 4.52 -1.54 -3.70
CA ILE A 22 3.71 -2.62 -4.26
C ILE A 22 3.46 -3.65 -3.16
N THR A 23 2.23 -4.14 -3.07
CA THR A 23 1.86 -5.23 -2.17
C THR A 23 1.16 -6.30 -2.99
N LEU A 24 1.47 -7.56 -2.68
CA LEU A 24 0.83 -8.72 -3.28
C LEU A 24 -0.11 -9.38 -2.27
N THR A 25 -1.19 -9.95 -2.77
CA THR A 25 -2.10 -10.77 -1.99
C THR A 25 -2.05 -12.17 -2.56
N SER A 26 -1.82 -13.16 -1.72
CA SER A 26 -1.76 -14.56 -2.12
C SER A 26 -2.59 -15.43 -1.19
N GLU A 27 -2.97 -16.60 -1.67
CA GLU A 27 -3.43 -17.69 -0.81
C GLU A 27 -2.22 -18.33 -0.10
N GLY A 28 -2.40 -18.73 1.15
CA GLY A 28 -1.37 -19.49 1.87
C GLY A 28 -1.27 -20.90 1.31
N ALA A 29 -0.05 -21.46 1.29
CA ALA A 29 0.19 -22.85 0.94
C ALA A 29 0.62 -23.63 2.20
N PRO A 30 0.27 -24.93 2.32
CA PRO A 30 0.67 -25.74 3.48
C PRO A 30 2.19 -25.95 3.59
N THR A 31 2.90 -25.92 2.47
CA THR A 31 4.36 -26.08 2.39
C THR A 31 4.95 -25.09 1.41
N ALA A 32 6.22 -24.72 1.58
CA ALA A 32 6.92 -23.78 0.69
C ALA A 32 6.95 -24.28 -0.77
N GLU A 33 7.11 -25.59 -0.96
CA GLU A 33 7.13 -26.25 -2.28
C GLU A 33 5.79 -26.14 -3.02
N LYS A 34 4.69 -26.07 -2.29
CA LYS A 34 3.34 -25.92 -2.87
C LYS A 34 3.00 -24.46 -3.15
N PHE A 35 3.81 -23.51 -2.68
CA PHE A 35 3.60 -22.11 -2.99
C PHE A 35 4.04 -21.81 -4.42
N THR A 36 3.08 -21.57 -5.30
CA THR A 36 3.32 -21.29 -6.72
C THR A 36 2.72 -19.94 -7.11
N ALA A 37 3.18 -19.38 -8.25
CA ALA A 37 2.72 -18.07 -8.71
C ALA A 37 1.20 -17.99 -8.97
N SER A 38 0.54 -19.13 -9.21
CA SER A 38 -0.92 -19.21 -9.35
C SER A 38 -1.68 -18.93 -8.07
N LEU A 39 -1.04 -19.04 -6.90
CA LEU A 39 -1.65 -18.68 -5.61
C LEU A 39 -1.61 -17.17 -5.36
N ILE A 40 -0.89 -16.39 -6.17
CA ILE A 40 -0.89 -14.93 -6.08
C ILE A 40 -2.19 -14.41 -6.72
N LYS A 41 -3.10 -13.91 -5.88
CA LYS A 41 -4.44 -13.44 -6.29
C LYS A 41 -4.41 -12.09 -6.98
N GLY A 42 -3.39 -11.29 -6.70
CA GLY A 42 -3.22 -9.98 -7.34
C GLY A 42 -2.18 -9.11 -6.66
N ASN A 43 -1.92 -7.96 -7.28
CA ASN A 43 -1.06 -6.92 -6.73
C ASN A 43 -1.81 -5.58 -6.71
N LYS A 44 -1.35 -4.68 -5.85
CA LYS A 44 -1.83 -3.30 -5.78
C LYS A 44 -0.73 -2.37 -5.32
N ILE A 45 -0.83 -1.10 -5.73
CA ILE A 45 -0.03 -0.03 -5.14
C ILE A 45 -0.71 0.37 -3.81
N GLN A 46 0.03 0.26 -2.71
CA GLN A 46 -0.39 0.75 -1.41
C GLN A 46 0.30 2.09 -1.13
N PHE A 47 -0.50 3.12 -0.89
CA PHE A 47 -0.03 4.37 -0.31
C PHE A 47 -0.19 4.31 1.21
N ARG A 48 0.88 4.62 1.94
CA ARG A 48 0.86 4.79 3.40
C ARG A 48 1.09 6.26 3.72
N PRO A 49 0.10 6.97 4.31
CA PRO A 49 0.26 8.37 4.65
C PRO A 49 1.40 8.54 5.67
N GLY A 50 2.18 9.61 5.49
CA GLY A 50 3.25 10.01 6.39
C GLY A 50 2.72 10.81 7.60
N ALA A 51 3.62 11.45 8.34
CA ALA A 51 3.28 12.13 9.59
C ALA A 51 2.26 13.25 9.37
N ASP A 52 2.49 14.15 8.41
CA ASP A 52 1.65 15.31 8.14
C ASP A 52 0.19 14.91 7.84
N LEU A 53 0.01 13.92 6.97
CA LEU A 53 -1.33 13.43 6.60
C LEU A 53 -2.00 12.73 7.79
N ARG A 54 -1.24 11.99 8.62
CA ARG A 54 -1.79 11.36 9.82
C ARG A 54 -2.20 12.38 10.87
N GLU A 55 -1.44 13.47 11.01
CA GLU A 55 -1.76 14.55 11.94
C GLU A 55 -2.97 15.34 11.48
N MET A 56 -3.04 15.68 10.19
CA MET A 56 -4.23 16.27 9.58
C MET A 56 -5.47 15.41 9.83
N LEU A 57 -5.39 14.08 9.62
CA LEU A 57 -6.52 13.17 9.86
C LEU A 57 -7.03 13.16 11.31
N LYS A 58 -6.21 13.55 12.31
CA LYS A 58 -6.65 13.69 13.70
C LYS A 58 -7.51 14.92 13.95
N THR A 59 -7.36 15.96 13.13
CA THR A 59 -8.03 17.26 13.30
C THR A 59 -9.21 17.47 12.34
N VAL A 60 -9.43 16.53 11.41
CA VAL A 60 -10.56 16.57 10.48
C VAL A 60 -11.88 16.54 11.24
N LYS A 61 -12.74 17.51 10.93
CA LYS A 61 -14.13 17.56 11.40
C LYS A 61 -15.01 16.84 10.38
N TYR A 62 -15.92 16.00 10.86
CA TYR A 62 -16.86 15.25 10.04
C TYR A 62 -18.26 15.83 10.21
N GLU A 63 -18.95 16.04 9.10
CA GLU A 63 -20.36 16.44 9.12
C GLU A 63 -21.22 15.36 8.45
N LYS A 64 -22.40 15.10 9.03
CA LYS A 64 -23.33 14.13 8.47
C LYS A 64 -23.94 14.71 7.20
N TYR A 65 -23.52 14.18 6.06
CA TYR A 65 -24.13 14.50 4.78
C TYR A 65 -25.63 14.14 4.81
N LYS A 66 -26.49 15.13 4.61
CA LYS A 66 -27.92 14.95 4.38
C LYS A 66 -28.20 15.30 2.92
N LYS A 67 -28.72 14.32 2.19
CA LYS A 67 -29.18 14.47 0.81
C LYS A 67 -30.56 15.12 0.78
#